data_AF-A0A536TL76-F1
#
_entry.id   AF-A0A536TL76-F1
#
_cell.length_a   1.000
_cell.length_b   1.000
_cell.length_c   1.000
_cell.angle_alpha   90.00
_cell.angle_beta   90.00
_cell.angle_gamma   90.00
#
_symmetry.space_group_name_H-M   'P 1'
#
loop_
_entity.id
_entity.type
_entity.pdbx_description
1 polymer ?
#
loop_
_entity_poly.entity_id
_entity_poly.type
_entity_poly.pdbx_seq_one_letter_code
_entity_poly.pdbx_strand_id
1 'polypeptide(L)'
;SAALDLGYLDAVTYERKIRATRRSLARAASFGSAVTRLVQPRATAVGWVPDHTVVCRCEDIHAGELRAAIAAGAQEINALKAATRCGMGPCGGRVCGEAAGALLESAGFSRERSGQLTARAPLRPVPLSALTGSFDYGDIPFPQTADA
;
A
#
# COMPACT_ATOMS: atom_id res chain seq x y z
N SER A 1 -20.71 -8.91 -6.99
CA SER A 1 -20.35 -9.82 -5.87
C SER A 1 -20.32 -11.20 -6.46
N ALA A 2 -19.36 -12.07 -6.14
CA ALA A 2 -19.20 -13.33 -6.87
C ALA A 2 -20.51 -14.13 -7.01
N ALA A 3 -21.38 -14.15 -5.98
CA ALA A 3 -22.67 -14.82 -6.05
C ALA A 3 -23.69 -14.17 -7.03
N LEU A 4 -23.71 -12.85 -7.18
CA LEU A 4 -24.52 -12.16 -8.20
C LEU A 4 -23.90 -12.34 -9.60
N ASP A 5 -22.58 -12.16 -9.69
CA ASP A 5 -21.84 -12.15 -10.96
C ASP A 5 -21.85 -13.56 -11.61
N LEU A 6 -21.89 -14.61 -10.80
CA LEU A 6 -22.02 -16.01 -11.23
C LEU A 6 -23.49 -16.49 -11.33
N GLY A 7 -24.48 -15.61 -11.11
CA GLY A 7 -25.90 -15.94 -11.25
C GLY A 7 -26.53 -16.77 -10.13
N TYR A 8 -25.83 -17.02 -9.01
CA TYR A 8 -26.38 -17.72 -7.85
C TYR A 8 -27.43 -16.90 -7.07
N LEU A 9 -27.50 -15.58 -7.30
CA LEU A 9 -28.52 -14.69 -6.74
C LEU A 9 -29.11 -13.82 -7.84
N ASP A 10 -30.43 -13.64 -7.83
CA ASP A 10 -31.06 -12.58 -8.61
C ASP A 10 -30.80 -11.20 -7.98
N ALA A 11 -30.96 -10.14 -8.79
CA ALA A 11 -30.66 -8.76 -8.38
C ALA A 11 -31.51 -8.29 -7.18
N VAL A 12 -32.77 -8.71 -7.08
CA VAL A 12 -33.69 -8.31 -6.01
C VAL A 12 -33.28 -8.96 -4.69
N THR A 13 -32.97 -10.25 -4.71
CA THR A 13 -32.49 -11.00 -3.55
C THR A 13 -31.12 -10.49 -3.09
N TYR A 14 -30.21 -10.20 -4.03
CA TYR A 14 -28.91 -9.60 -3.72
C TYR A 14 -29.07 -8.26 -3.02
N GLU A 15 -29.89 -7.35 -3.56
CA GLU A 15 -30.08 -6.02 -2.96
C GLU A 15 -30.70 -6.09 -1.57
N ARG A 16 -31.71 -6.97 -1.38
CA ARG A 16 -32.28 -7.22 -0.05
C ARG A 16 -31.23 -7.68 0.95
N LYS A 17 -30.37 -8.64 0.57
CA LYS A 17 -29.32 -9.21 1.43
C LYS A 17 -28.23 -8.20 1.76
N ILE A 18 -27.77 -7.41 0.78
CA ILE A 18 -26.64 -6.50 0.98
C ILE A 18 -27.02 -5.19 1.67
N ARG A 19 -28.30 -4.80 1.68
CA ARG A 19 -28.77 -3.52 2.25
C ARG A 19 -28.37 -3.32 3.72
N ALA A 20 -28.43 -4.37 4.54
CA ALA A 20 -28.02 -4.29 5.94
C ALA A 20 -26.50 -4.12 6.06
N THR A 21 -25.73 -4.92 5.33
CA THR A 21 -24.26 -4.86 5.30
C THR A 21 -23.76 -3.51 4.79
N ARG A 22 -24.32 -2.98 3.69
CA ARG A 22 -23.97 -1.65 3.16
C ARG A 22 -24.25 -0.54 4.17
N ARG A 23 -25.38 -0.60 4.89
CA ARG A 23 -25.69 0.36 5.96
C ARG A 23 -24.69 0.27 7.12
N SER A 24 -24.33 -0.94 7.53
CA SER A 24 -23.32 -1.16 8.56
C SER A 24 -21.95 -0.63 8.12
N LEU A 25 -21.54 -0.93 6.88
CA LEU A 25 -20.30 -0.45 6.30
C LEU A 25 -20.28 1.08 6.20
N ALA A 26 -21.37 1.71 5.75
CA ALA A 26 -21.45 3.16 5.64
C ALA A 26 -21.27 3.86 7.00
N ARG A 27 -21.87 3.32 8.07
CA ARG A 27 -21.67 3.82 9.45
C ARG A 27 -20.24 3.62 9.94
N ALA A 28 -19.66 2.45 9.68
CA ALA A 28 -18.27 2.19 10.06
C ALA A 28 -17.30 3.10 9.29
N ALA A 29 -17.57 3.33 8.00
CA ALA A 29 -16.77 4.21 7.14
C ALA A 29 -16.87 5.68 7.58
N SER A 30 -18.05 6.16 7.98
CA SER A 30 -18.20 7.54 8.47
C SER A 30 -17.44 7.75 9.78
N PHE A 31 -17.54 6.81 10.72
CA PHE A 31 -16.75 6.82 11.94
C PHE A 31 -15.24 6.75 11.64
N GLY A 32 -14.83 5.83 10.77
CA GLY A 32 -13.43 5.69 10.35
C GLY A 32 -12.89 6.97 9.72
N SER A 33 -13.66 7.63 8.86
CA SER A 33 -13.27 8.92 8.27
C SER A 33 -13.06 10.00 9.34
N ALA A 34 -13.94 10.07 10.34
CA ALA A 34 -13.79 11.01 11.44
C ALA A 34 -12.53 10.74 12.27
N VAL A 35 -12.26 9.48 12.61
CA VAL A 35 -11.03 9.09 13.34
C VAL A 35 -9.79 9.40 12.51
N THR A 36 -9.78 9.05 11.23
CA THR A 36 -8.65 9.32 10.31
C THR A 36 -8.29 10.80 10.30
N ARG A 37 -9.28 11.72 10.25
CA ARG A 37 -9.03 13.17 10.28
C ARG A 37 -8.37 13.65 11.57
N LEU A 38 -8.58 12.95 12.69
CA LEU A 38 -7.97 13.32 13.98
C LEU A 38 -6.51 12.87 14.07
N VAL A 39 -6.16 11.74 13.44
CA VAL A 39 -4.84 11.11 13.57
C VAL A 39 -3.93 11.34 12.36
N GLN A 40 -4.45 11.81 11.24
CA GLN A 40 -3.65 12.07 10.05
C GLN A 40 -2.59 13.15 10.31
N PRO A 41 -1.31 12.90 9.96
CA PRO A 41 -0.27 13.91 10.04
C PRO A 41 -0.64 15.12 9.17
N ARG A 42 -0.68 16.31 9.77
CA ARG A 42 -0.90 17.55 9.02
C ARG A 42 0.33 17.85 8.18
N ALA A 43 0.15 18.08 6.88
CA ALA A 43 1.26 18.38 5.96
C ALA A 43 2.09 19.57 6.42
N THR A 44 1.47 20.60 6.99
CA THR A 44 2.18 21.72 7.61
C THR A 44 3.14 21.25 8.68
N ALA A 45 2.65 20.52 9.69
CA ALA A 45 3.48 20.00 10.77
C ALA A 45 4.62 19.08 10.27
N VAL A 46 4.34 18.22 9.28
CA VAL A 46 5.34 17.35 8.67
C VAL A 46 6.40 18.15 7.88
N GLY A 47 5.99 19.25 7.25
CA GLY A 47 6.90 20.19 6.59
C GLY A 47 7.94 20.84 7.53
N TRP A 48 7.70 20.86 8.84
CA TRP A 48 8.63 21.42 9.83
C TRP A 48 9.54 20.38 10.50
N VAL A 49 9.41 19.10 10.16
CA VAL A 49 10.29 18.08 10.78
C VAL A 49 11.75 18.33 10.37
N PRO A 50 12.72 18.18 11.30
CA PRO A 50 14.14 18.32 10.97
C PRO A 50 14.59 17.31 9.93
N ASP A 51 15.58 17.67 9.12
CA ASP A 51 16.06 16.80 8.02
C ASP A 51 16.65 15.47 8.51
N HIS A 52 17.23 15.44 9.71
CA HIS A 52 17.75 14.22 10.36
C HIS A 52 16.65 13.33 10.97
N THR A 53 15.37 13.65 10.77
CA THR A 53 14.27 12.82 11.27
C THR A 53 14.15 11.58 10.40
N VAL A 54 14.27 10.39 11.00
CA VAL A 54 14.04 9.12 10.30
C VAL A 54 12.57 9.01 9.90
N VAL A 55 12.30 8.88 8.60
CA VAL A 55 10.97 8.66 8.04
C VAL A 55 10.76 7.19 7.72
N CYS A 56 11.74 6.52 7.10
CA CYS A 56 11.68 5.09 6.82
C CYS A 56 12.69 4.32 7.66
N ARG A 57 12.27 3.83 8.83
CA ARG A 57 13.14 3.02 9.71
C ARG A 57 13.71 1.77 9.05
N CYS A 58 12.99 1.16 8.11
CA CYS A 58 13.43 -0.10 7.50
C CYS A 58 14.59 0.07 6.52
N GLU A 59 14.65 1.22 5.84
CA GLU A 59 15.67 1.51 4.83
C GLU A 59 16.60 2.65 5.29
N ASP A 60 16.46 3.07 6.55
CA ASP A 60 17.19 4.18 7.20
C ASP A 60 17.14 5.52 6.46
N ILE A 61 15.95 5.86 5.92
CA ILE A 61 15.76 7.08 5.12
C ILE A 61 15.24 8.23 5.97
N HIS A 62 15.89 9.38 5.86
CA HIS A 62 15.60 10.60 6.60
C HIS A 62 14.72 11.59 5.81
N ALA A 63 14.08 12.51 6.51
CA ALA A 63 13.22 13.54 5.92
C ALA A 63 13.96 14.42 4.90
N GLY A 64 15.23 14.77 5.18
CA GLY A 64 16.06 15.56 4.27
C GLY A 64 16.32 14.86 2.94
N GLU A 65 16.52 13.54 2.95
CA GLU A 65 16.73 12.73 1.74
C GLU A 65 15.46 12.71 0.87
N LEU A 66 14.29 12.58 1.50
CA LEU A 66 13.02 12.66 0.78
C LEU A 66 12.80 14.05 0.18
N ARG A 67 13.07 15.13 0.94
CA ARG A 67 12.98 16.50 0.42
C ARG A 67 13.91 16.75 -0.75
N ALA A 68 15.16 16.28 -0.65
CA ALA A 68 16.13 16.38 -1.73
C ALA A 68 15.63 15.66 -3.00
N ALA A 69 15.09 14.45 -2.86
CA ALA A 69 14.50 13.71 -3.97
C ALA A 69 13.27 14.42 -4.58
N ILE A 70 12.41 15.01 -3.75
CA ILE A 70 11.26 15.80 -4.20
C ILE A 70 11.73 17.02 -5.01
N ALA A 71 12.72 17.76 -4.48
CA ALA A 71 13.32 18.89 -5.17
C ALA A 71 14.00 18.50 -6.49
N ALA A 72 14.55 17.29 -6.56
CA ALA A 72 15.12 16.70 -7.78
C ALA A 72 14.08 16.20 -8.79
N GLY A 73 12.78 16.25 -8.46
CA GLY A 73 11.68 15.92 -9.39
C GLY A 73 10.86 14.69 -9.02
N ALA A 74 11.07 14.06 -7.86
CA ALA A 74 10.22 12.97 -7.38
C ALA A 74 8.89 13.50 -6.82
N GLN A 75 7.95 13.84 -7.71
CA GLN A 75 6.69 14.52 -7.39
C GLN A 75 5.51 13.58 -7.08
N GLU A 76 5.77 12.27 -7.05
CA GLU A 76 4.80 11.22 -6.72
C GLU A 76 5.46 10.08 -5.94
N ILE A 77 4.66 9.30 -5.22
CA ILE A 77 5.12 8.37 -4.20
C ILE A 77 5.98 7.21 -4.74
N ASN A 78 5.72 6.71 -5.94
CA ASN A 78 6.50 5.65 -6.59
C ASN A 78 7.84 6.18 -7.11
N ALA A 79 7.89 7.41 -7.62
CA ALA A 79 9.13 8.10 -8.00
C ALA A 79 9.98 8.36 -6.76
N LEU A 80 9.36 8.82 -5.66
CA LEU A 80 10.05 9.01 -4.39
C LEU A 80 10.58 7.68 -3.85
N LYS A 81 9.76 6.62 -3.91
CA LYS A 81 10.17 5.25 -3.58
C LYS A 81 11.32 4.78 -4.47
N ALA A 82 11.28 5.00 -5.78
CA ALA A 82 12.35 4.59 -6.70
C ALA A 82 13.65 5.34 -6.43
N ALA A 83 13.58 6.64 -6.14
CA ALA A 83 14.74 7.48 -5.87
C ALA A 83 15.40 7.19 -4.51
N THR A 84 14.62 6.81 -3.49
CA THR A 84 15.09 6.76 -2.09
C THR A 84 14.94 5.42 -1.40
N ARG A 85 14.30 4.44 -2.04
CA ARG A 85 13.87 3.16 -1.44
C ARG A 85 12.84 3.28 -0.32
N CYS A 86 12.36 4.48 0.01
CA CYS A 86 11.30 4.66 1.02
C CYS A 86 10.07 3.81 0.70
N GLY A 87 9.71 2.92 1.63
CA GLY A 87 8.60 1.96 1.46
C GLY A 87 8.98 0.62 0.81
N MET A 88 10.25 0.36 0.53
CA MET A 88 10.74 -0.94 0.03
C MET A 88 11.10 -1.95 1.12
N GLY A 89 11.22 -1.53 2.38
CA GLY A 89 11.57 -2.43 3.47
C GLY A 89 10.48 -3.47 3.79
N PRO A 90 10.74 -4.41 4.72
CA PRO A 90 9.82 -5.51 5.05
C PRO A 90 8.44 -5.06 5.55
N CYS A 91 8.33 -3.81 6.04
CA CYS A 91 7.05 -3.22 6.41
C CYS A 91 6.18 -2.83 5.20
N GLY A 92 6.69 -2.88 3.98
CA GLY A 92 5.98 -2.54 2.74
C GLY A 92 5.44 -1.12 2.70
N GLY A 93 6.09 -0.20 3.42
CA GLY A 93 5.67 1.21 3.50
C GLY A 93 4.52 1.52 4.45
N ARG A 94 4.06 0.56 5.27
CA ARG A 94 2.96 0.78 6.23
C ARG A 94 3.26 1.83 7.29
N VAL A 95 4.54 1.99 7.62
CA VAL A 95 4.99 2.91 8.67
C VAL A 95 5.30 4.29 8.06
N CYS A 96 5.99 4.32 6.92
CA CYS A 96 6.51 5.56 6.34
C CYS A 96 5.62 6.18 5.26
N GLY A 97 4.65 5.45 4.70
CA GLY A 97 3.89 5.87 3.53
C GLY A 97 3.11 7.17 3.73
N GLU A 98 2.38 7.30 4.85
CA GLU A 98 1.63 8.52 5.16
C GLU A 98 2.53 9.72 5.42
N ALA A 99 3.69 9.52 6.07
CA ALA A 99 4.66 10.58 6.32
C ALA A 99 5.31 11.05 5.01
N ALA A 100 5.68 10.13 4.12
CA ALA A 100 6.19 10.44 2.79
C ALA A 100 5.16 11.19 1.93
N GLY A 101 3.88 10.76 1.97
CA GLY A 101 2.78 11.47 1.32
C GLY A 101 2.57 12.88 1.88
N ALA A 102 2.64 13.05 3.21
CA ALA A 102 2.53 14.36 3.85
C ALA A 102 3.73 15.28 3.53
N LEU A 103 4.93 14.74 3.28
CA LEU A 103 6.07 15.52 2.80
C LEU A 103 5.86 16.02 1.37
N LEU A 104 5.34 15.18 0.47
CA LEU A 104 4.93 15.58 -0.88
C LEU A 104 3.85 16.68 -0.83
N GLU A 105 2.86 16.53 0.04
CA GLU A 105 1.81 17.52 0.28
C GLU A 105 2.39 18.84 0.81
N SER A 106 3.37 18.79 1.72
CA SER A 106 4.07 19.98 2.22
C SER A 106 4.89 20.70 1.14
N ALA A 107 5.32 19.97 0.10
CA ALA A 107 6.01 20.51 -1.07
C ALA A 107 5.05 21.00 -2.18
N GLY A 108 3.73 20.97 -1.94
CA GLY A 108 2.71 21.49 -2.84
C GLY A 108 2.07 20.46 -3.78
N PHE A 109 2.35 19.16 -3.60
CA PHE A 109 1.74 18.09 -4.39
C PHE A 109 0.52 17.51 -3.69
N SER A 110 -0.67 17.63 -4.29
CA SER A 110 -1.89 17.08 -3.66
C SER A 110 -1.81 15.57 -3.50
N ARG A 111 -2.52 15.01 -2.51
CA ARG A 111 -2.52 13.57 -2.25
C ARG A 111 -3.02 12.75 -3.42
N GLU A 112 -4.02 13.26 -4.15
CA GLU A 112 -4.55 12.63 -5.35
C GLU A 112 -3.48 12.52 -6.45
N ARG A 113 -2.64 13.56 -6.60
CA ARG A 113 -1.55 13.59 -7.56
C ARG A 113 -0.39 12.71 -7.12
N SER A 114 -0.02 12.79 -5.85
CA SER A 114 1.11 12.04 -5.29
C SER A 114 0.85 10.54 -5.21
N GLY A 115 -0.43 10.14 -5.15
CA GLY A 115 -0.83 8.75 -5.04
C GLY A 115 -0.47 8.12 -3.69
N GLN A 116 -0.57 6.79 -3.63
CA GLN A 116 -0.27 6.00 -2.44
C GLN A 116 0.58 4.78 -2.77
N LEU A 117 1.35 4.31 -1.81
CA LEU A 117 2.09 3.06 -1.94
C LEU A 117 1.11 1.90 -2.22
N THR A 118 1.37 1.17 -3.30
CA THR A 118 0.52 0.05 -3.68
C THR A 118 0.93 -1.20 -2.90
N ALA A 119 -0.01 -1.79 -2.15
CA ALA A 119 0.19 -3.07 -1.51
C ALA A 119 0.28 -4.19 -2.55
N ARG A 120 1.27 -5.08 -2.40
CA ARG A 120 1.45 -6.27 -3.23
C ARG A 120 1.50 -7.51 -2.33
N ALA A 121 1.08 -8.65 -2.88
CA ALA A 121 1.21 -9.92 -2.18
C ALA A 121 2.69 -10.37 -2.13
N PRO A 122 3.14 -11.04 -1.06
CA PRO A 122 2.40 -11.31 0.19
C PRO A 122 2.28 -10.05 1.08
N LEU A 123 1.16 -9.90 1.80
CA LEU A 123 0.92 -8.71 2.64
C LEU A 123 1.92 -8.58 3.79
N ARG A 124 2.55 -9.66 4.25
CA ARG A 124 3.68 -9.60 5.17
C ARG A 124 4.75 -10.55 4.65
N PRO A 125 6.02 -10.36 5.01
CA PRO A 125 7.04 -11.35 4.73
C PRO A 125 6.57 -12.72 5.26
N VAL A 126 6.59 -13.71 4.38
CA VAL A 126 6.30 -15.10 4.72
C VAL A 126 7.56 -15.91 4.43
N PRO A 127 7.90 -16.91 5.25
CA PRO A 127 9.03 -17.78 4.96
C PRO A 127 8.77 -18.53 3.65
N LEU A 128 9.82 -18.75 2.87
CA LEU A 128 9.71 -19.45 1.59
C LEU A 128 9.11 -20.86 1.76
N SER A 129 9.46 -21.55 2.86
CA SER A 129 8.91 -22.86 3.20
C SER A 129 7.39 -22.89 3.35
N ALA A 130 6.75 -21.78 3.74
CA ALA A 130 5.29 -21.68 3.79
C ALA A 130 4.66 -21.56 2.39
N LEU A 131 5.45 -21.20 1.36
CA LEU A 131 5.00 -21.05 -0.02
C LEU A 131 5.36 -22.28 -0.88
N THR A 132 6.49 -22.93 -0.60
CA THR A 132 7.09 -23.93 -1.49
C THR A 132 6.63 -25.37 -1.26
N GLY A 133 5.58 -25.63 -0.48
CA GLY A 133 5.10 -27.01 -0.25
C GLY A 133 6.22 -27.99 0.14
N SER A 134 5.98 -29.28 -0.07
CA SER A 134 7.01 -30.32 -0.03
C SER A 134 7.20 -30.85 -1.45
N PHE A 135 8.23 -30.37 -2.14
CA PHE A 135 8.65 -30.90 -3.44
C PHE A 135 10.06 -31.46 -3.32
N ASP A 136 10.28 -32.60 -3.95
CA ASP A 136 11.61 -33.10 -4.24
C ASP A 136 12.02 -32.66 -5.65
N TYR A 137 13.32 -32.68 -5.93
CA TYR A 137 13.86 -32.39 -7.26
C TYR A 137 13.22 -33.28 -8.35
N GLY A 138 12.81 -34.49 -8.00
CA GLY A 138 12.10 -35.41 -8.89
C GLY A 138 10.68 -34.99 -9.29
N ASP A 139 10.07 -34.03 -8.59
CA ASP A 139 8.71 -33.55 -8.89
C ASP A 139 8.69 -32.45 -9.96
N ILE A 140 9.87 -31.94 -10.36
CA ILE A 140 9.98 -30.90 -11.38
C ILE A 140 9.63 -31.52 -12.74
N PRO A 141 8.56 -31.06 -13.43
CA PRO A 141 8.21 -31.60 -14.74
C PRO A 141 9.28 -31.18 -15.75
N PHE A 142 10.14 -32.13 -16.13
CA PHE A 142 11.03 -31.94 -17.27
C PHE A 142 10.19 -32.04 -18.55
N PRO A 143 10.24 -31.03 -19.44
CA PRO A 143 9.60 -31.16 -20.74
C PRO A 143 10.24 -32.35 -21.46
N GLN A 144 9.42 -33.26 -21.98
CA GLN A 144 9.92 -34.32 -22.86
C GLN A 144 10.63 -33.62 -24.03
N THR A 145 11.91 -33.95 -24.20
CA THR A 145 12.65 -33.52 -25.39
C THR A 145 11.87 -33.99 -26.60
N ALA A 146 11.50 -33.07 -27.49
CA ALA A 146 10.89 -33.45 -28.76
C ALA A 146 11.82 -34.45 -29.45
N ASP A 147 11.33 -35.68 -29.62
CA ASP A 147 12.05 -36.75 -30.30
C ASP A 147 12.46 -36.27 -31.70
N ALA A 148 13.70 -36.56 -32.07
CA ALA A 148 14.37 -36.16 -33.31
C ALA A 148 13.84 -36.90 -34.55
#